data_AF-A0A0F9MK31-F1
#
_entry.id   AF-A0A0F9MK31-F1
#
_cell.length_a   1.000
_cell.length_b   1.000
_cell.length_c   1.000
_cell.angle_alpha   90.00
_cell.angle_beta   90.00
_cell.angle_gamma   90.00
#
_symmetry.space_group_name_H-M   'P 1'
#
loop_
_entity.id
_entity.type
_entity.pdbx_description
1 polymer ?
#
loop_
_entity_poly.entity_id
_entity_poly.type
_entity_poly.pdbx_seq_one_letter_code
_entity_poly.pdbx_strand_id
1 'polypeptide(L)'
;MSDQVCRFCQRYVKLSYYCEECGTTCCSDCLHEKKVELYTCQECDSKNIDTSSSKKVCNECGNETLVKRTQHLKICPKCGSPKILNIYEKKEDLEREFLELIKKSRLFVNPLREVLGKLLFLRKKIKKAREPPIKCFHYPKMESDILALFKLLIYVQNTLVDKINAHFHQLIL
;
A
#
# COMPACT_ATOMS: atom_id res chain seq x y z
N MET A 1 11.64 -20.08 -13.27
CA MET A 1 12.22 -19.79 -11.95
C MET A 1 13.23 -20.86 -11.67
N SER A 2 14.48 -20.49 -11.39
CA SER A 2 15.54 -21.42 -11.03
C SER A 2 15.26 -22.05 -9.68
N ASP A 3 15.50 -23.35 -9.57
CA ASP A 3 15.50 -24.03 -8.28
C ASP A 3 16.54 -23.38 -7.37
N GLN A 4 16.23 -23.32 -6.07
CA GLN A 4 17.10 -22.76 -5.05
C GLN A 4 17.27 -23.76 -3.92
N VAL A 5 18.36 -23.64 -3.16
CA VAL A 5 18.57 -24.51 -2.00
C VAL A 5 17.61 -24.08 -0.88
N CYS A 6 16.70 -24.96 -0.48
CA CYS A 6 15.90 -24.75 0.71
C CYS A 6 16.79 -24.86 1.95
N ARG A 7 16.82 -23.83 2.80
CA ARG A 7 17.68 -23.79 3.99
C ARG A 7 17.32 -24.84 5.05
N PHE A 8 16.12 -25.43 4.97
CA PHE A 8 15.62 -26.38 5.97
C PHE A 8 15.89 -27.84 5.57
N CYS A 9 15.64 -28.23 4.31
CA CYS A 9 15.93 -29.59 3.84
C CYS A 9 17.24 -29.71 3.06
N GLN A 10 17.93 -28.60 2.78
CA GLN A 10 19.17 -28.52 2.00
C GLN A 10 19.08 -29.12 0.58
N ARG A 11 17.86 -29.30 0.07
CA ARG A 11 17.61 -29.79 -1.29
C ARG A 11 17.46 -28.63 -2.27
N TYR A 12 17.83 -28.87 -3.51
CA TYR A 12 17.57 -27.98 -4.63
C TYR A 12 16.10 -28.12 -5.02
N VAL A 13 15.27 -27.15 -4.64
CA VAL A 13 13.82 -27.20 -4.79
C VAL A 13 13.25 -25.82 -5.09
N LYS A 14 12.03 -25.80 -5.60
CA LYS A 14 11.24 -24.59 -5.71
C LYS A 14 10.80 -24.11 -4.33
N LEU A 15 11.21 -22.89 -3.96
CA LEU A 15 10.72 -22.22 -2.76
C LEU A 15 9.31 -21.71 -3.01
N SER A 16 8.40 -22.00 -2.08
CA SER A 16 6.97 -21.72 -2.24
C SER A 16 6.44 -20.73 -1.21
N TYR A 17 7.10 -20.62 -0.06
CA TYR A 17 6.59 -19.86 1.08
C TYR A 17 7.60 -18.84 1.60
N TYR A 18 7.11 -17.69 2.04
CA TYR A 18 7.86 -16.58 2.63
C TYR A 18 7.23 -16.19 3.97
N CYS A 19 8.07 -16.07 5.00
CA CYS A 19 7.63 -15.58 6.31
C CYS A 19 7.87 -14.08 6.43
N GLU A 20 6.80 -13.33 6.69
CA GLU A 20 6.86 -11.87 6.82
C GLU A 20 7.56 -11.40 8.10
N GLU A 21 7.59 -12.23 9.16
CA GLU A 21 8.21 -11.83 10.43
C GLU A 21 9.73 -12.01 10.47
N CYS A 22 10.25 -13.12 9.94
CA CYS A 22 11.68 -13.42 10.01
C CYS A 22 12.39 -13.42 8.63
N GLY A 23 11.65 -13.12 7.56
CA GLY A 23 12.17 -12.99 6.20
C GLY A 23 12.66 -14.29 5.56
N THR A 24 12.43 -15.45 6.20
CA THR A 24 12.91 -16.73 5.65
C THR A 24 11.93 -17.34 4.66
N THR A 25 12.47 -18.04 3.68
CA THR A 25 11.73 -18.79 2.67
C THR A 25 11.91 -20.28 2.85
N CYS A 26 10.86 -21.06 2.57
CA CYS A 26 10.92 -22.52 2.60
C CYS A 26 10.16 -23.15 1.42
N CYS A 27 10.49 -24.42 1.12
CA CYS A 27 9.68 -25.23 0.21
C CYS A 27 8.40 -25.71 0.92
N SER A 28 7.49 -26.30 0.14
CA SER A 28 6.23 -26.84 0.66
C SER A 28 6.45 -27.96 1.69
N ASP A 29 7.47 -28.79 1.50
CA ASP A 29 7.73 -29.94 2.38
C ASP A 29 8.28 -29.55 3.75
N CYS A 30 8.95 -28.40 3.84
CA CYS A 30 9.49 -27.88 5.10
C CYS A 30 8.52 -26.96 5.85
N LEU A 31 7.32 -26.77 5.32
CA LEU A 31 6.30 -25.98 5.98
C LEU A 31 5.74 -26.76 7.16
N HIS A 32 5.67 -26.11 8.32
CA HIS A 32 5.06 -26.71 9.49
C HIS A 32 3.55 -26.40 9.51
N GLU A 33 2.76 -27.34 9.98
CA GLU A 33 1.33 -27.15 10.21
C GLU A 33 1.01 -27.30 11.69
N LYS A 34 0.20 -26.37 12.21
CA LYS A 34 -0.35 -26.43 13.56
C LYS A 34 -1.86 -26.55 13.48
N LYS A 35 -2.41 -27.59 14.11
CA LYS A 35 -3.85 -27.71 14.33
C LYS A 35 -4.24 -26.77 15.47
N VAL A 36 -5.18 -25.89 15.19
CA VAL A 36 -5.78 -25.00 16.18
C VAL A 36 -7.27 -25.31 16.24
N GLU A 37 -7.75 -25.56 17.44
CA GLU A 37 -9.16 -25.79 17.69
C GLU A 37 -9.83 -24.43 17.94
N LEU A 38 -10.82 -24.10 17.11
CA LEU A 38 -11.59 -22.88 17.22
C LEU A 38 -13.03 -23.24 17.55
N TYR A 39 -13.64 -22.45 18.42
CA TYR A 39 -15.07 -22.52 18.68
C TYR A 39 -15.77 -21.51 17.78
N THR A 40 -16.79 -21.97 17.06
CA THR A 40 -17.66 -21.14 16.21
C THR A 40 -19.09 -21.32 16.68
N CYS A 41 -19.87 -20.24 16.75
CA CYS A 41 -21.28 -20.32 17.06
C CYS A 41 -22.05 -21.07 15.95
N GLN A 42 -22.95 -21.97 16.33
CA GLN A 42 -23.72 -22.77 15.36
C GLN A 42 -24.75 -21.94 14.57
N GLU A 43 -25.30 -20.88 15.19
CA GLU A 43 -26.37 -20.09 14.57
C GLU A 43 -25.88 -18.95 13.68
N CYS A 44 -24.75 -18.30 14.03
CA CYS A 44 -24.25 -17.12 13.33
C CYS A 44 -22.84 -17.29 12.75
N ASP A 45 -22.22 -18.47 12.91
CA ASP A 45 -20.85 -18.77 12.49
C ASP A 45 -19.77 -17.82 13.06
N SER A 46 -20.12 -16.96 14.02
CA SER A 46 -19.16 -16.06 14.65
C SER A 46 -18.12 -16.83 15.48
N LYS A 47 -16.87 -16.34 15.41
CA LYS A 47 -15.73 -16.81 16.22
C LYS A 47 -15.57 -16.03 17.53
N ASN A 48 -16.42 -15.02 17.76
CA ASN A 48 -16.37 -14.15 18.92
C ASN A 48 -17.10 -14.80 20.10
N ILE A 49 -16.40 -15.72 20.77
CA ILE A 49 -16.94 -16.51 21.87
C ILE A 49 -16.41 -15.99 23.20
N ASP A 50 -17.31 -15.65 24.12
CA ASP A 50 -16.94 -15.38 25.51
C ASP A 50 -16.62 -16.70 26.22
N THR A 51 -15.45 -16.74 26.84
CA THR A 51 -14.93 -17.88 27.59
C THR A 51 -14.63 -17.53 29.05
N SER A 52 -14.97 -16.31 29.47
CA SER A 52 -14.71 -15.80 30.82
C SER A 52 -15.66 -16.36 31.89
N SER A 53 -16.84 -16.80 31.48
CA SER A 53 -17.86 -17.40 32.34
C SER A 53 -17.89 -18.93 32.23
N SER A 54 -18.48 -19.61 33.21
CA SER A 54 -18.57 -21.09 33.24
C SER A 54 -19.34 -21.68 32.06
N LYS A 55 -20.08 -20.84 31.33
CA LYS A 55 -20.78 -21.16 30.08
C LYS A 55 -20.15 -20.38 28.94
N LYS A 56 -19.76 -21.08 27.87
CA LYS A 56 -19.24 -20.43 26.66
C LYS A 56 -20.41 -19.90 25.83
N VAL A 57 -20.46 -18.60 25.59
CA VAL A 57 -21.58 -17.91 24.91
C VAL A 57 -21.05 -17.15 23.70
N CYS A 58 -21.80 -17.13 22.60
CA CYS A 58 -21.49 -16.27 21.47
C CYS A 58 -21.80 -14.80 21.80
N ASN A 59 -20.83 -13.89 21.63
CA ASN A 59 -21.02 -12.45 21.90
C ASN A 59 -21.92 -11.74 20.88
N GLU A 60 -22.18 -12.35 19.72
CA GLU A 60 -22.99 -11.72 18.67
C GLU A 60 -24.47 -12.07 18.77
N CYS A 61 -24.80 -13.31 19.11
CA CYS A 61 -26.20 -13.78 19.17
C CYS A 61 -26.63 -14.28 20.56
N GLY A 62 -25.73 -14.29 21.54
CA GLY A 62 -26.02 -14.73 22.91
C GLY A 62 -26.26 -16.24 23.06
N ASN A 63 -26.02 -17.03 22.02
CA ASN A 63 -26.35 -18.46 22.04
C ASN A 63 -25.23 -19.32 22.64
N GLU A 64 -25.60 -20.40 23.32
CA GLU A 64 -24.70 -21.34 24.00
C GLU A 64 -24.25 -22.51 23.10
N THR A 65 -24.86 -22.64 21.90
CA THR A 65 -24.55 -23.70 20.94
C THR A 65 -23.29 -23.38 20.13
N LEU A 66 -22.18 -24.01 20.53
CA LEU A 66 -20.87 -23.85 19.90
C LEU A 66 -20.41 -25.14 19.23
N VAL A 67 -19.92 -25.03 18.00
CA VAL A 67 -19.26 -26.10 17.26
C VAL A 67 -17.76 -25.93 17.35
N LYS A 68 -17.06 -27.02 17.68
CA LYS A 68 -15.59 -27.06 17.65
C LYS A 68 -15.14 -27.40 16.23
N ARG A 69 -14.42 -26.49 15.59
CA ARG A 69 -13.80 -26.71 14.27
C ARG A 69 -12.28 -26.74 14.40
N THR A 70 -11.65 -27.70 13.74
CA THR A 70 -10.19 -27.80 13.67
C THR A 70 -9.70 -27.06 12.43
N GLN A 71 -8.88 -26.03 12.63
CA GLN A 71 -8.22 -25.30 11.55
C GLN A 71 -6.75 -25.70 11.48
N HIS A 72 -6.27 -25.98 10.26
CA HIS A 72 -4.86 -26.16 9.99
C HIS A 72 -4.23 -24.80 9.66
N LEU A 73 -3.31 -24.35 10.51
CA LEU A 73 -2.54 -23.14 10.28
C LEU A 73 -1.15 -23.51 9.78
N LYS A 74 -0.75 -22.90 8.68
CA LYS A 74 0.63 -22.93 8.18
C LYS A 74 1.47 -22.05 9.10
N ILE A 75 2.59 -22.57 9.58
CA ILE A 75 3.50 -21.87 10.48
C ILE A 75 4.94 -21.92 9.96
N CYS A 76 5.70 -20.86 10.23
CA CYS A 76 7.08 -20.77 9.83
C CYS A 76 7.93 -21.81 10.60
N PRO A 77 8.74 -22.63 9.91
CA PRO A 77 9.60 -23.62 10.57
C PRO A 77 10.72 -23.00 11.40
N LYS A 78 11.06 -21.71 11.19
CA LYS A 78 12.11 -21.01 11.95
C LYS A 78 11.60 -20.30 13.20
N CYS A 79 10.57 -19.47 13.07
CA CYS A 79 10.08 -18.64 14.19
C CYS A 79 8.71 -19.07 14.74
N GLY A 80 8.05 -20.08 14.16
CA GLY A 80 6.72 -20.53 14.58
C GLY A 80 5.57 -19.56 14.23
N SER A 81 5.87 -18.47 13.52
CA SER A 81 4.88 -17.46 13.14
C SER A 81 3.82 -18.00 12.18
N PRO A 82 2.53 -17.65 12.36
CA PRO A 82 1.49 -17.93 11.37
C PRO A 82 1.54 -16.99 10.16
N LYS A 83 2.39 -15.95 10.17
CA LYS A 83 2.56 -15.00 9.05
C LYS A 83 3.51 -15.57 7.99
N ILE A 84 3.15 -16.73 7.45
CA ILE A 84 3.84 -17.38 6.34
C ILE A 84 2.88 -17.48 5.16
N LEU A 85 3.27 -16.89 4.04
CA LEU A 85 2.44 -16.71 2.86
C LEU A 85 3.08 -17.41 1.66
N ASN A 86 2.27 -17.75 0.67
CA ASN A 86 2.79 -18.22 -0.60
C ASN A 86 3.52 -17.05 -1.30
N ILE A 87 4.72 -17.32 -1.83
CA ILE A 87 5.53 -16.31 -2.53
C ILE A 87 4.77 -15.76 -3.76
N TYR A 88 4.00 -16.59 -4.46
CA TYR A 88 3.21 -16.17 -5.60
C TYR A 88 2.09 -15.22 -5.21
N GLU A 89 1.31 -15.57 -4.19
CA GLU A 89 0.24 -14.72 -3.66
C GLU A 89 0.82 -13.38 -3.19
N LYS A 90 1.92 -13.41 -2.42
CA LYS A 90 2.57 -12.18 -1.96
C LYS A 90 3.07 -11.33 -3.12
N LYS A 91 3.58 -11.94 -4.18
CA LYS A 91 4.03 -11.23 -5.38
C LYS A 91 2.86 -10.55 -6.08
N GLU A 92 1.75 -11.26 -6.31
CA GLU A 92 0.55 -10.70 -6.94
C GLU A 92 -0.05 -9.55 -6.11
N ASP A 93 -0.07 -9.69 -4.79
CA ASP A 93 -0.53 -8.63 -3.90
C ASP A 93 0.36 -7.39 -3.98
N LEU A 94 1.69 -7.56 -3.95
CA LEU A 94 2.63 -6.46 -4.11
C LEU A 94 2.50 -5.77 -5.48
N GLU A 95 2.31 -6.54 -6.55
CA GLU A 95 2.07 -5.99 -7.89
C GLU A 95 0.78 -5.15 -7.93
N ARG A 96 -0.30 -5.64 -7.31
CA ARG A 96 -1.57 -4.91 -7.20
C ARG A 96 -1.42 -3.62 -6.40
N GLU A 97 -0.78 -3.69 -5.24
CA GLU A 97 -0.52 -2.53 -4.39
C GLU A 97 0.32 -1.49 -5.12
N PHE A 98 1.35 -1.92 -5.84
CA PHE A 98 2.19 -1.04 -6.65
C PHE A 98 1.41 -0.34 -7.77
N LEU A 99 0.54 -1.05 -8.48
CA LEU A 99 -0.32 -0.46 -9.51
C LEU A 99 -1.29 0.57 -8.93
N GLU A 100 -1.88 0.28 -7.78
CA GLU A 100 -2.76 1.23 -7.08
C GLU A 100 -2.00 2.47 -6.60
N LEU A 101 -0.76 2.32 -6.13
CA LEU A 101 0.11 3.46 -5.79
C LEU A 101 0.41 4.32 -7.02
N ILE A 102 0.71 3.73 -8.17
CA ILE A 102 0.93 4.47 -9.43
C ILE A 102 -0.34 5.24 -9.79
N LYS A 103 -1.51 4.60 -9.71
CA LYS A 103 -2.80 5.22 -10.04
C LYS A 103 -3.09 6.42 -9.14
N LYS A 104 -2.95 6.26 -7.82
CA LYS A 104 -3.12 7.34 -6.85
C LYS A 104 -2.14 8.49 -7.08
N SER A 105 -0.89 8.17 -7.38
CA SER A 105 0.14 9.17 -7.71
C SER A 105 -0.24 9.98 -8.97
N ARG A 106 -0.74 9.32 -10.02
CA ARG A 106 -1.23 10.01 -11.23
C ARG A 106 -2.41 10.93 -10.93
N LEU A 107 -3.37 10.47 -10.12
CA LEU A 107 -4.52 11.29 -9.71
C LEU A 107 -4.10 12.55 -8.95
N PHE A 108 -3.02 12.46 -8.18
CA PHE A 108 -2.45 13.61 -7.49
C PHE A 108 -1.70 14.58 -8.43
N VAL A 109 -0.91 14.05 -9.38
CA VAL A 109 -0.04 14.86 -10.26
C VAL A 109 -0.82 15.53 -11.41
N ASN A 110 -1.85 14.87 -11.95
CA ASN A 110 -2.57 15.37 -13.13
C ASN A 110 -3.20 16.77 -12.94
N PRO A 111 -3.90 17.08 -11.84
CA PRO A 111 -4.45 18.42 -11.62
C PRO A 111 -3.37 19.50 -11.58
N LEU A 112 -2.22 19.20 -10.95
CA LEU A 112 -1.08 20.14 -10.90
C LEU A 112 -0.53 20.44 -12.29
N ARG A 113 -0.41 19.39 -13.13
CA ARG A 113 0.02 19.51 -14.52
C ARG A 113 -0.96 20.35 -15.34
N GLU A 114 -2.26 20.19 -15.14
CA GLU A 114 -3.29 20.99 -15.81
C GLU A 114 -3.21 22.47 -15.42
N VAL A 115 -3.06 22.77 -14.13
CA VAL A 115 -2.90 24.15 -13.65
C VAL A 115 -1.66 24.80 -14.26
N LEU A 116 -0.52 24.10 -14.27
CA LEU A 116 0.69 24.59 -14.91
C LEU A 116 0.48 24.83 -16.42
N GLY A 117 -0.21 23.92 -17.11
CA GLY A 117 -0.56 24.07 -18.52
C GLY A 117 -1.38 25.32 -18.80
N LYS A 118 -2.43 25.57 -17.99
CA LYS A 118 -3.27 26.77 -18.10
C LYS A 118 -2.47 28.05 -17.86
N LEU A 119 -1.60 28.06 -16.85
CA LEU A 119 -0.72 29.20 -16.56
C LEU A 119 0.26 29.49 -17.71
N LEU A 120 0.88 28.45 -18.28
CA LEU A 120 1.77 28.59 -19.44
C LEU A 120 1.03 29.13 -20.67
N PHE A 121 -0.21 28.67 -20.88
CA PHE A 121 -1.06 29.18 -21.96
C PHE A 121 -1.43 30.65 -21.77
N LEU A 122 -1.80 31.06 -20.56
CA LEU A 122 -2.05 32.48 -20.24
C LEU A 122 -0.81 33.34 -20.47
N ARG A 123 0.37 32.88 -20.05
CA ARG A 123 1.64 33.54 -20.33
C ARG A 123 1.88 33.73 -21.83
N LYS A 124 1.56 32.73 -22.65
CA LYS A 124 1.68 32.81 -24.12
C LYS A 124 0.70 33.83 -24.71
N LYS A 125 -0.56 33.85 -24.25
CA LYS A 125 -1.56 34.84 -24.69
C LYS A 125 -1.13 36.26 -24.37
N ILE A 126 -0.58 36.50 -23.18
CA ILE A 126 -0.07 37.81 -22.77
C ILE A 126 1.11 38.23 -23.65
N LYS A 127 2.07 37.33 -23.90
CA LYS A 127 3.17 37.62 -24.83
C LYS A 127 2.65 38.05 -26.20
N LYS A 128 1.69 37.31 -26.77
CA LYS A 128 1.07 37.62 -28.05
C LYS A 128 0.33 38.96 -28.06
N ALA A 129 -0.40 39.29 -26.99
CA ALA A 129 -1.09 40.58 -26.87
C ALA A 129 -0.13 41.79 -26.79
N ARG A 130 1.16 41.53 -26.48
CA ARG A 130 2.24 42.52 -26.44
C ARG A 130 3.09 42.55 -27.71
N GLU A 131 2.85 41.65 -28.65
CA GLU A 131 3.57 41.65 -29.92
C GLU A 131 3.13 42.87 -30.77
N PRO A 132 4.07 43.59 -31.40
CA PRO A 132 3.74 44.68 -32.32
C PRO A 132 2.92 44.16 -33.52
N PRO A 133 2.13 45.02 -34.20
CA PRO A 133 2.15 46.50 -34.12
C PRO A 133 1.23 47.11 -33.05
N ILE A 134 0.20 46.42 -32.58
CA ILE A 134 -0.75 46.92 -31.57
C ILE A 134 -0.40 46.29 -30.22
N LYS A 135 0.27 47.06 -29.35
CA LYS A 135 0.64 46.63 -28.00
C LYS A 135 -0.52 46.92 -27.04
N CYS A 136 -1.25 45.90 -26.63
CA CYS A 136 -2.30 46.04 -25.63
C CYS A 136 -1.69 46.02 -24.22
N PHE A 137 -1.68 47.16 -23.53
CA PHE A 137 -1.16 47.31 -22.16
C PHE A 137 -2.24 47.23 -21.08
N HIS A 138 -3.43 46.74 -21.40
CA HIS A 138 -4.53 46.69 -20.44
C HIS A 138 -4.19 45.75 -19.27
N TYR A 139 -4.34 46.28 -18.05
CA TYR A 139 -4.16 45.61 -16.76
C TYR A 139 -2.70 45.27 -16.34
N PRO A 140 -1.86 46.28 -16.05
CA PRO A 140 -0.48 46.08 -15.57
C PRO A 140 -0.38 45.24 -14.28
N LYS A 141 -1.40 45.27 -13.41
CA LYS A 141 -1.45 44.44 -12.18
C LYS A 141 -1.68 42.95 -12.46
N MET A 142 -2.42 42.62 -13.52
CA MET A 142 -2.74 41.22 -13.85
C MET A 142 -1.47 40.41 -14.17
N GLU A 143 -0.46 41.07 -14.76
CA GLU A 143 0.79 40.40 -15.07
C GLU A 143 1.69 40.18 -13.86
N SER A 144 1.75 41.16 -12.95
CA SER A 144 2.43 40.95 -11.67
C SER A 144 1.78 39.82 -10.89
N ASP A 145 0.45 39.72 -10.92
CA ASP A 145 -0.31 38.67 -10.25
C ASP A 145 -0.03 37.29 -10.88
N ILE A 146 0.01 37.20 -12.21
CA ILE A 146 0.38 35.95 -12.91
C ILE A 146 1.82 35.55 -12.59
N LEU A 147 2.75 36.51 -12.55
CA LEU A 147 4.14 36.25 -12.22
C LEU A 147 4.29 35.80 -10.75
N ALA A 148 3.50 36.37 -9.83
CA ALA A 148 3.41 35.93 -8.45
C ALA A 148 2.85 34.50 -8.35
N LEU A 149 1.81 34.15 -9.11
CA LEU A 149 1.29 32.79 -9.18
C LEU A 149 2.34 31.78 -9.66
N PHE A 150 3.14 32.12 -10.67
CA PHE A 150 4.26 31.26 -11.11
C PHE A 150 5.29 31.04 -9.99
N LYS A 151 5.66 32.10 -9.26
CA LYS A 151 6.59 32.00 -8.12
C LYS A 151 6.04 31.11 -7.00
N LEU A 152 4.75 31.27 -6.66
CA LEU A 152 4.08 30.43 -5.68
C LEU A 152 4.06 28.96 -6.11
N LEU A 153 3.81 28.68 -7.39
CA LEU A 153 3.80 27.31 -7.91
C LEU A 153 5.19 26.64 -7.81
N ILE A 154 6.25 27.37 -8.15
CA ILE A 154 7.64 26.91 -7.99
C ILE A 154 7.97 26.66 -6.51
N TYR A 155 7.55 27.57 -5.63
CA TYR A 155 7.76 27.41 -4.19
C TYR A 155 7.07 26.15 -3.63
N VAL A 156 5.81 25.92 -4.02
CA VAL A 156 5.05 24.72 -3.63
C VAL A 156 5.73 23.47 -4.16
N GLN A 157 6.20 23.47 -5.42
CA GLN A 157 6.93 22.36 -6.01
C GLN A 157 8.18 22.02 -5.19
N ASN A 158 9.03 23.00 -4.91
CA ASN A 158 10.27 22.77 -4.15
C ASN A 158 9.97 22.25 -2.74
N THR A 159 9.00 22.86 -2.06
CA THR A 159 8.58 22.45 -0.71
C THR A 159 8.07 21.00 -0.69
N LEU A 160 7.33 20.57 -1.72
CA LEU A 160 6.86 19.19 -1.84
C LEU A 160 8.02 18.23 -2.04
N VAL A 161 8.98 18.56 -2.91
CA VAL A 161 10.18 17.74 -3.14
C VAL A 161 10.97 17.58 -1.84
N ASP A 162 11.19 18.66 -1.09
CA ASP A 162 11.92 18.62 0.17
C ASP A 162 11.22 17.75 1.21
N LYS A 163 9.89 17.89 1.34
CA LYS A 163 9.09 17.04 2.24
C LYS A 163 9.12 15.57 1.85
N ILE A 164 9.06 15.28 0.56
CA ILE A 164 9.16 13.90 0.04
C ILE A 164 10.53 13.33 0.39
N ASN A 165 11.62 14.06 0.10
CA ASN A 165 12.98 13.63 0.41
C ASN A 165 13.18 13.40 1.91
N ALA A 166 12.71 14.32 2.76
CA ALA A 166 12.79 14.17 4.21
C ALA A 166 12.06 12.90 4.69
N HIS A 167 10.88 12.63 4.14
CA HIS A 167 10.11 11.43 4.48
C HIS A 167 10.81 10.14 4.04
N PHE A 168 11.43 10.12 2.86
CA PHE A 168 12.22 8.97 2.42
C PHE A 168 13.48 8.77 3.25
N HIS A 169 14.16 9.84 3.66
CA HIS A 169 15.31 9.74 4.57
C HIS A 169 14.93 9.16 5.94
N GLN A 170 13.74 9.49 6.46
CA GLN A 170 13.22 8.92 7.70
C GLN A 170 12.86 7.42 7.59
N LEU A 171 12.52 6.93 6.39
CA LEU A 171 12.18 5.53 6.16
C LEU A 171 13.41 4.63 5.96
N ILE A 172 14.59 5.23 5.72
CA ILE A 172 15.86 4.52 5.52
C ILE A 172 16.63 4.31 6.84
N LEU A 173 16.20 4.98 7.93
CA LEU A 173 16.70 4.83 9.30
C LEU A 173 15.79 3.92 10.12
#